data_AF-A0A2H0I7E9-F1
#
_entry.id   AF-A0A2H0I7E9-F1
#
_cell.length_a   1.000
_cell.length_b   1.000
_cell.length_c   1.000
_cell.angle_alpha   90.00
_cell.angle_beta   90.00
_cell.angle_gamma   90.00
#
_symmetry.space_group_name_H-M   'P 1'
#
loop_
_entity.id
_entity.type
_entity.pdbx_description
1 polymer ?
#
loop_
_entity_poly.entity_id
_entity_poly.type
_entity_poly.pdbx_seq_one_letter_code
_entity_poly.pdbx_strand_id
1 'polypeptide(L)' 'MKNVPWEIEKIINVANELASNGSTSASTSEQIAAAFVLDRMEFLPHGYSVIEAWERLDNWQPLVKKIKAEYQDLLVPW' A
#
# COMPACT_ATOMS: atom_id res chain seq x y z
N MET A 1 -15.09 -8.57 14.40
CA MET A 1 -14.49 -8.38 13.06
C MET A 1 -14.56 -6.90 12.75
N LYS A 2 -13.42 -6.22 12.49
CA LYS A 2 -13.44 -4.85 11.97
C LYS A 2 -14.10 -4.91 10.59
N ASN A 3 -15.14 -4.10 10.34
CA ASN A 3 -15.71 -3.98 9.01
C ASN A 3 -14.78 -3.09 8.19
N VAL A 4 -13.82 -3.70 7.51
CA VAL A 4 -12.82 -3.00 6.72
C VAL A 4 -13.39 -2.78 5.31
N PRO A 5 -13.44 -1.54 4.79
CA PRO A 5 -13.80 -1.28 3.40
C PRO A 5 -12.93 -2.08 2.44
N TRP A 6 -13.54 -2.58 1.36
CA TRP A 6 -12.86 -3.46 0.42
C TRP A 6 -11.59 -2.85 -0.19
N GLU A 7 -11.57 -1.52 -0.45
CA GLU A 7 -10.35 -0.87 -0.96
C GLU A 7 -9.21 -0.87 0.08
N ILE A 8 -9.54 -0.72 1.36
CA ILE A 8 -8.56 -0.74 2.46
C ILE A 8 -8.00 -2.15 2.62
N GLU A 9 -8.88 -3.15 2.64
CA GLU A 9 -8.49 -4.56 2.72
C GLU A 9 -7.56 -4.93 1.56
N LYS A 10 -7.85 -4.45 0.34
CA LYS A 10 -7.03 -4.70 -0.83
C LYS A 10 -5.61 -4.16 -0.69
N ILE A 11 -5.46 -2.90 -0.26
CA ILE A 11 -4.12 -2.30 -0.05
C ILE A 11 -3.35 -3.04 1.05
N ILE A 12 -4.02 -3.42 2.15
CA ILE A 12 -3.41 -4.16 3.25
C ILE A 12 -2.91 -5.53 2.78
N ASN A 13 -3.70 -6.26 1.99
CA ASN A 13 -3.30 -7.56 1.46
C ASN A 13 -2.06 -7.45 0.58
N VAL A 14 -2.01 -6.46 -0.31
CA VAL A 14 -0.84 -6.22 -1.17
C VAL A 14 0.38 -5.78 -0.36
N ALA A 15 0.20 -4.95 0.67
CA ALA A 15 1.26 -4.57 1.59
C ALA A 15 1.84 -5.78 2.34
N ASN A 16 0.97 -6.67 2.82
CA ASN A 16 1.40 -7.89 3.50
C ASN A 16 2.11 -8.87 2.55
N GLU A 17 1.66 -8.99 1.30
CA GLU A 17 2.36 -9.76 0.26
C GLU A 17 3.77 -9.21 -0.01
N LEU A 18 3.89 -7.89 -0.22
CA LEU A 18 5.18 -7.23 -0.45
C LEU A 18 6.12 -7.40 0.75
N ALA A 19 5.63 -7.19 1.96
CA ALA A 19 6.42 -7.35 3.19
C ALA A 19 6.92 -8.80 3.35
N SER A 20 6.07 -9.79 3.06
CA SER A 20 6.39 -11.20 3.30
C SER A 20 7.25 -11.81 2.19
N ASN A 21 6.96 -11.47 0.93
CA ASN A 21 7.53 -12.14 -0.24
C ASN A 21 8.50 -11.26 -1.03
N GLY A 22 8.58 -9.96 -0.72
CA GLY A 22 9.33 -8.97 -1.49
C GLY A 22 8.74 -8.67 -2.88
N SER A 23 7.57 -9.23 -3.21
CA SER A 23 6.93 -9.10 -4.52
C SER A 23 5.42 -9.31 -4.44
N THR A 24 4.69 -8.83 -5.45
CA THR A 24 3.23 -8.98 -5.59
C THR A 24 2.84 -9.02 -7.06
N SER A 25 1.71 -9.64 -7.38
CA SER A 25 1.08 -9.60 -8.72
C SER A 25 0.01 -8.51 -8.84
N ALA A 26 -0.07 -7.60 -7.87
CA ALA A 26 -1.02 -6.50 -7.86
C ALA A 26 -0.79 -5.52 -9.03
N SER A 27 -1.79 -4.68 -9.28
CA SER A 27 -1.65 -3.57 -10.23
C SER A 27 -0.64 -2.53 -9.74
N THR A 28 -0.13 -1.72 -10.67
CA THR A 28 0.84 -0.65 -10.36
C THR A 28 0.36 0.28 -9.25
N SER A 29 -0.90 0.72 -9.27
CA SER A 29 -1.44 1.64 -8.26
C SER A 29 -1.56 0.97 -6.88
N GLU A 30 -1.91 -0.32 -6.84
CA GLU A 30 -1.97 -1.09 -5.59
C GLU A 30 -0.59 -1.28 -4.98
N GLN A 31 0.39 -1.66 -5.80
CA GLN A 31 1.78 -1.79 -5.37
C GLN A 31 2.32 -0.45 -4.84
N ILE A 32 2.04 0.66 -5.52
CA ILE A 32 2.42 1.99 -5.05
C ILE A 32 1.75 2.31 -3.71
N ALA A 33 0.44 2.12 -3.58
CA ALA A 33 -0.29 2.39 -2.34
C ALA A 33 0.27 1.57 -1.18
N ALA A 34 0.55 0.29 -1.42
CA ALA A 34 1.15 -0.61 -0.46
C ALA A 34 2.58 -0.16 -0.05
N ALA A 35 3.42 0.25 -1.01
CA ALA A 35 4.75 0.78 -0.72
C ALA A 35 4.69 2.01 0.21
N PHE A 36 3.72 2.91 0.00
CA PHE A 36 3.49 4.06 0.90
C PHE A 36 2.93 3.67 2.27
N VAL A 37 2.08 2.65 2.34
CA VAL A 37 1.57 2.13 3.62
C VAL A 37 2.70 1.56 4.47
N LEU A 38 3.64 0.84 3.84
CA LEU A 38 4.80 0.23 4.49
C LEU A 38 5.95 1.21 4.77
N ASP A 39 5.92 2.42 4.21
CA ASP A 39 7.06 3.34 4.10
C ASP A 39 8.32 2.70 3.47
N ARG A 40 8.12 1.75 2.55
CA ARG A 40 9.20 1.03 1.83
C ARG A 40 9.19 1.38 0.35
N MET A 41 9.82 2.49 0.00
CA MET A 41 9.85 3.02 -1.36
C MET A 41 10.65 2.13 -2.34
N GLU A 42 11.44 1.19 -1.84
CA GLU A 42 12.08 0.15 -2.66
C GLU A 42 11.08 -0.77 -3.37
N PHE A 43 9.83 -0.84 -2.89
CA PHE A 43 8.75 -1.56 -3.56
C PHE A 43 8.03 -0.73 -4.63
N LEU A 44 8.44 0.52 -4.87
CA LEU A 44 7.87 1.27 -5.98
C LEU A 44 8.21 0.61 -7.33
N PRO A 45 7.26 0.59 -8.28
CA PRO A 45 7.53 0.09 -9.63
C PRO A 45 8.68 0.86 -10.29
N HIS A 46 9.47 0.15 -11.08
CA HIS A 46 10.61 0.75 -11.77
C HIS A 46 10.18 1.93 -12.66
N GLY A 47 10.96 3.03 -12.63
CA GLY A 47 10.70 4.23 -13.41
C GLY A 47 9.80 5.26 -12.74
N TYR A 48 9.28 5.01 -11.53
CA TYR A 48 8.57 6.02 -10.75
C TYR A 48 9.49 6.65 -9.69
N SER A 49 9.52 7.99 -9.65
CA SER A 49 9.95 8.70 -8.46
C SER A 49 8.89 8.62 -7.35
N VAL A 50 9.30 8.90 -6.11
CA VAL A 50 8.38 8.93 -4.96
C VAL A 50 7.24 9.94 -5.19
N ILE A 51 7.53 11.12 -5.75
CA ILE A 51 6.52 12.17 -5.97
C ILE A 51 5.52 11.73 -7.05
N GLU A 52 6.02 11.25 -8.19
CA GLU A 52 5.14 10.78 -9.29
C GLU A 52 4.27 9.60 -8.86
N ALA A 53 4.83 8.67 -8.07
CA ALA A 53 4.09 7.57 -7.51
C ALA A 53 2.97 8.06 -6.58
N TRP A 54 3.27 9.02 -5.70
CA TRP A 54 2.29 9.59 -4.79
C TRP A 54 1.16 10.31 -5.55
N GLU A 55 1.51 11.16 -6.52
CA GLU A 55 0.55 11.90 -7.33
C GLU A 55 -0.36 10.97 -8.15
N ARG A 56 0.18 9.87 -8.68
CA ARG A 56 -0.57 8.85 -9.43
C ARG A 56 -1.70 8.20 -8.63
N LEU A 57 -1.58 8.13 -7.30
CA LEU A 57 -2.59 7.49 -6.47
C LEU A 57 -3.92 8.24 -6.47
N ASP A 58 -3.93 9.55 -6.71
CA ASP A 58 -5.14 10.39 -6.74
C ASP A 58 -6.13 10.04 -5.61
N ASN A 59 -7.26 9.38 -5.95
CA ASN A 59 -8.31 8.97 -5.02
C ASN A 59 -7.90 7.90 -3.99
N TRP A 60 -6.73 7.26 -4.13
CA TRP A 60 -6.19 6.27 -3.18
C TRP A 60 -5.31 6.92 -2.10
N GLN A 61 -4.86 8.17 -2.26
CA GLN A 61 -4.06 8.85 -1.24
C GLN A 61 -4.77 8.94 0.14
N PRO A 62 -6.09 9.23 0.22
CA PRO A 62 -6.81 9.22 1.50
C PRO A 62 -6.85 7.83 2.15
N LEU A 63 -6.92 6.76 1.35
CA LEU A 63 -6.92 5.38 1.84
C LEU A 63 -5.58 5.03 2.47
N VAL A 64 -4.46 5.39 1.83
CA VAL A 64 -3.11 5.21 2.39
C VAL A 64 -2.99 5.91 3.74
N LYS A 65 -3.38 7.19 3.82
CA LYS A 65 -3.36 7.97 5.08
C LYS A 65 -4.20 7.30 6.17
N LYS A 66 -5.38 6.82 5.81
CA LYS A 66 -6.30 6.16 6.74
C LYS A 66 -5.73 4.83 7.26
N ILE A 67 -5.12 4.04 6.39
CA ILE A 67 -4.45 2.78 6.79
C ILE A 67 -3.35 3.05 7.81
N LYS A 68 -2.51 4.05 7.54
CA LYS A 68 -1.43 4.46 8.45
C LYS A 68 -1.93 4.98 9.79
N ALA A 69 -3.11 5.58 9.84
CA ALA A 69 -3.70 6.09 11.07
C ALA A 69 -4.48 5.05 11.88
N GLU A 70 -5.22 4.15 11.23
CA GLU A 70 -6.28 3.36 11.87
C GLU A 70 -6.14 1.83 11.72
N TYR A 71 -5.28 1.35 10.80
CA TYR A 71 -5.21 -0.07 10.41
C TYR A 71 -3.79 -0.66 10.44
N GLN A 72 -2.83 0.01 11.09
CA GLN A 72 -1.46 -0.49 11.26
C GLN A 72 -1.39 -1.82 12.02
N ASP A 73 -2.43 -2.18 12.78
CA ASP A 73 -2.53 -3.45 13.49
C ASP A 73 -2.83 -4.66 12.57
N LEU A 74 -3.26 -4.41 11.32
CA LEU A 74 -3.62 -5.46 10.35
C LEU A 74 -2.47 -5.86 9.42
N LEU A 75 -1.29 -5.39 9.76
CA LEU A 75 -0.16 -5.26 8.88
C LEU A 75 0.95 -6.12 9.52
N VAL A 76 1.53 -7.06 8.74
CA VAL A 76 2.52 -8.03 9.27
C VAL A 76 3.80 -7.29 9.72
N PRO A 77 4.64 -7.81 10.63
CA PRO A 77 5.91 -7.14 10.92
C PRO A 77 6.81 -7.08 9.67
N TRP A 78 7.38 -5.91 9.35
CA TRP A 78 8.29 -5.70 8.21
C TRP A 78 9.47 -4.80 8.53
#